data_AF-A0A962V1U1-F1
#
_entry.id   AF-A0A962V1U1-F1
#
_cell.length_a   1.000
_cell.length_b   1.000
_cell.length_c   1.000
_cell.angle_alpha   90.00
_cell.angle_beta   90.00
_cell.angle_gamma   90.00
#
_symmetry.space_group_name_H-M   'P 1'
#
loop_
_entity.id
_entity.type
_entity.pdbx_description
1 polymer ?
#
loop_
_entity_poly.entity_id
_entity_poly.type
_entity_poly.pdbx_seq_one_letter_code
_entity_poly.pdbx_strand_id
1 'polypeptide(L)'
;TYCYKEDLTTPAQGAKMDFETARKSVDLLLREGAARERINIVFFGGEPLTNLPLIKQVVDYAEQRCDELGKSADFSLTTNATLLTEDNVDY
;
A
#
# COMPACT_ATOMS: atom_id res chain seq x y z
N THR A 1 17.25 1.53 20.65
CA THR A 1 16.21 1.70 19.61
C THR A 1 16.89 1.73 18.25
N TYR A 2 16.36 0.99 17.26
CA TYR A 2 17.01 0.76 15.95
C TYR A 2 16.15 1.16 14.73
N CYS A 3 14.92 1.62 14.96
CA CYS A 3 14.02 2.03 13.88
C CYS A 3 14.43 3.41 13.33
N TYR A 4 14.56 3.54 12.01
CA TYR A 4 14.91 4.82 11.36
C TYR A 4 13.79 5.87 11.46
N LYS A 5 12.58 5.47 11.85
CA LYS A 5 11.49 6.39 12.18
C LYS A 5 11.83 7.06 13.53
N GLU A 6 12.51 8.20 13.45
CA GLU A 6 13.14 8.91 14.58
C GLU A 6 12.16 9.39 15.67
N ASP A 7 10.86 9.50 15.38
CA ASP A 7 9.86 9.96 16.38
C ASP A 7 8.78 8.90 16.64
N LEU A 8 9.06 8.02 17.60
CA LEU A 8 8.11 7.06 18.16
C LEU A 8 7.30 7.66 19.33
N THR A 9 7.75 8.80 19.87
CA THR A 9 7.16 9.48 21.04
C THR A 9 6.12 10.52 20.65
N THR A 10 6.33 11.18 19.50
CA THR A 10 5.38 12.06 18.84
C THR A 10 5.18 11.47 17.46
N PRO A 11 4.12 10.69 17.20
CA PRO A 11 3.81 10.29 15.83
C PRO A 11 3.73 11.58 15.03
N ALA A 12 4.57 11.78 14.01
CA ALA A 12 4.50 12.93 13.12
C ALA A 12 3.07 13.03 12.55
N GLN A 13 2.22 13.79 13.25
CA GLN A 13 0.79 14.03 13.05
C GLN A 13 -0.11 12.85 12.64
N GLY A 14 0.33 11.59 12.73
CA GLY A 14 -0.47 10.41 12.39
C GLY A 14 -1.17 10.50 11.03
N ALA A 15 -0.62 11.27 10.08
CA ALA A 15 -1.30 11.57 8.83
C ALA A 15 -1.47 10.27 8.05
N LYS A 16 -2.72 9.84 7.93
CA LYS A 16 -3.08 8.69 7.09
C LYS A 16 -3.14 9.18 5.66
N MET A 17 -2.49 8.44 4.76
CA MET A 17 -2.69 8.64 3.33
C MET A 17 -4.18 8.49 3.02
N ASP A 18 -4.75 9.40 2.25
CA ASP A 18 -6.10 9.28 1.73
C ASP A 18 -6.12 8.48 0.42
N PHE A 19 -7.30 8.02 0.03
CA PHE A 19 -7.46 7.23 -1.19
C PHE A 19 -7.10 8.03 -2.45
N GLU A 20 -7.38 9.34 -2.49
CA GLU A 20 -7.07 10.16 -3.66
C GLU A 20 -5.56 10.20 -3.94
N THR A 21 -4.76 10.38 -2.89
CA THR A 21 -3.30 10.37 -2.97
C THR A 21 -2.79 9.00 -3.41
N ALA A 22 -3.28 7.92 -2.77
CA ALA A 22 -2.89 6.56 -3.13
C ALA A 22 -3.23 6.22 -4.59
N ARG A 23 -4.42 6.60 -5.04
CA ARG A 23 -4.88 6.43 -6.43
C ARG A 23 -3.95 7.15 -7.42
N LYS A 24 -3.58 8.40 -7.13
CA LYS A 24 -2.62 9.16 -7.94
C LYS A 24 -1.24 8.49 -7.99
N SER A 25 -0.80 7.86 -6.90
CA SER A 25 0.45 7.10 -6.87
C SER A 25 0.40 5.86 -7.76
N VAL A 26 -0.71 5.12 -7.77
CA VAL A 26 -0.92 3.97 -8.68
C VAL A 26 -0.95 4.43 -10.14
N ASP A 27 -1.66 5.52 -10.45
CA ASP A 27 -1.70 6.09 -11.80
C ASP A 27 -0.31 6.49 -12.30
N LEU A 28 0.47 7.14 -11.41
CA LEU A 28 1.85 7.50 -11.71
C LEU A 28 2.70 6.26 -11.99
N LEU A 29 2.60 5.23 -11.15
CA LEU A 29 3.34 3.97 -11.33
C LEU A 29 3.02 3.31 -12.67
N LEU A 30 1.74 3.23 -13.05
CA LEU A 30 1.31 2.63 -14.31
C LEU A 30 1.77 3.44 -15.52
N ARG A 31 1.77 4.78 -15.41
CA ARG A 31 2.23 5.68 -16.48
C ARG A 31 3.74 5.56 -16.69
N GLU A 32 4.53 5.72 -15.63
CA GLU A 32 6.00 5.65 -15.71
C GLU A 32 6.48 4.20 -15.97
N GLY A 33 5.68 3.22 -15.54
CA GLY A 33 5.92 1.79 -15.73
C GLY A 33 5.31 1.21 -17.01
N ALA A 34 4.85 2.02 -17.97
CA ALA A 34 4.07 1.56 -19.12
C ALA A 34 4.72 0.41 -19.93
N ALA A 35 6.06 0.36 -20.00
CA ALA A 35 6.82 -0.69 -20.69
C ALA A 35 6.89 -2.03 -19.93
N ARG A 36 6.49 -2.08 -18.65
CA ARG A 36 6.51 -3.30 -17.83
C ARG A 36 5.15 -3.99 -17.88
N GLU A 37 5.17 -5.31 -18.07
CA GLU A 37 3.95 -6.14 -18.00
C GLU A 37 3.46 -6.35 -16.56
N ARG A 38 4.36 -6.18 -15.59
CA ARG A 38 4.11 -6.41 -14.17
C ARG A 38 4.59 -5.24 -13.32
N ILE A 39 3.77 -4.84 -12.36
CA ILE A 39 4.10 -3.82 -11.35
C ILE A 39 4.05 -4.43 -9.95
N ASN A 40 4.79 -3.84 -9.00
CA ASN A 40 4.76 -4.24 -7.60
C ASN A 40 4.42 -3.04 -6.73
N ILE A 41 3.45 -3.20 -5.84
CA ILE A 41 3.01 -2.21 -4.87
C ILE A 41 3.35 -2.72 -3.46
N VAL A 42 4.22 -1.97 -2.77
CA VAL A 42 4.65 -2.30 -1.41
C VAL A 42 3.99 -1.35 -0.41
N PHE A 43 3.13 -1.89 0.45
CA PHE A 43 2.53 -1.17 1.57
C PHE A 43 3.53 -1.08 2.73
N PHE A 44 3.96 0.14 3.01
CA PHE A 44 5.05 0.43 3.96
C PHE A 44 4.73 1.68 4.81
N GLY A 45 5.53 1.92 5.85
CA GLY A 45 5.44 3.13 6.68
C GLY A 45 5.66 2.86 8.16
N GLY A 46 4.74 3.36 9.00
CA GLY A 46 4.69 2.98 10.41
C GLY A 46 4.17 1.55 10.59
N GLU A 47 2.90 1.41 10.94
CA GLU A 47 2.21 0.12 10.89
C GLU A 47 1.07 0.19 9.87
N PRO A 48 1.23 -0.41 8.67
CA PRO A 48 0.25 -0.28 7.59
C PRO A 48 -1.11 -0.89 7.91
N LEU A 49 -1.20 -1.93 8.76
CA LEU A 49 -2.49 -2.52 9.15
C LEU A 49 -3.39 -1.55 9.93
N THR A 50 -2.86 -0.44 10.45
CA THR A 50 -3.68 0.65 11.05
C THR A 50 -4.59 1.37 10.04
N ASN A 51 -4.42 1.10 8.75
CA ASN A 51 -5.26 1.61 7.67
C ASN A 51 -5.58 0.53 6.62
N LEU A 52 -5.91 -0.69 7.09
CA LEU A 52 -6.33 -1.80 6.22
C LEU A 52 -7.41 -1.43 5.19
N PRO A 53 -8.44 -0.61 5.49
CA PRO A 53 -9.43 -0.23 4.48
C PRO A 53 -8.81 0.46 3.25
N LEU A 54 -7.83 1.35 3.45
CA LEU A 54 -7.12 1.98 2.34
C LEU A 54 -6.35 0.95 1.51
N ILE A 55 -5.68 -0.01 2.16
CA ILE A 55 -4.93 -1.07 1.47
C ILE A 55 -5.86 -1.82 0.52
N LYS A 56 -7.05 -2.23 1.00
CA LYS A 56 -8.05 -2.91 0.17
C LYS A 56 -8.49 -2.07 -1.02
N GLN A 57 -8.84 -0.80 -0.79
CA GLN A 57 -9.20 0.12 -1.88
C GLN A 57 -8.10 0.29 -2.93
N VAL A 58 -6.84 0.28 -2.51
CA VAL A 58 -5.69 0.38 -3.42
C VAL A 58 -5.47 -0.90 -4.21
N VAL A 59 -5.62 -2.07 -3.57
CA VAL A 59 -5.56 -3.38 -4.25
C VAL A 59 -6.63 -3.44 -5.33
N ASP A 60 -7.90 -3.20 -4.98
CA ASP A 60 -9.04 -3.24 -5.91
C ASP A 60 -8.81 -2.29 -7.11
N TYR A 61 -8.37 -1.06 -6.83
CA TYR A 61 -8.10 -0.07 -7.88
C TYR A 61 -6.93 -0.49 -8.78
N ALA A 62 -5.84 -0.98 -8.19
CA ALA A 62 -4.65 -1.37 -8.95
C ALA A 62 -4.91 -2.58 -9.84
N GLU A 63 -5.66 -3.57 -9.35
CA GLU A 63 -6.07 -4.74 -10.14
C GLU A 63 -6.97 -4.33 -11.30
N GLN A 64 -8.03 -3.55 -11.04
CA GLN A 64 -8.92 -3.06 -12.11
C GLN A 64 -8.12 -2.32 -13.21
N ARG A 65 -7.21 -1.43 -12.82
CA ARG A 65 -6.40 -0.66 -13.78
C ARG A 65 -5.38 -1.53 -14.50
N CYS A 66 -4.83 -2.56 -13.87
CA CYS A 66 -3.94 -3.52 -14.53
C CYS A 66 -4.70 -4.34 -15.56
N ASP A 67 -5.90 -4.83 -15.24
CA ASP A 67 -6.75 -5.59 -16.16
C ASP A 67 -7.10 -4.78 -17.40
N GLU A 68 -7.49 -3.52 -17.23
CA GLU A 68 -7.78 -2.59 -18.33
C GLU A 68 -6.57 -2.33 -19.25
N LEU A 69 -5.35 -2.49 -18.72
CA LEU A 69 -4.09 -2.26 -19.44
C LEU A 69 -3.40 -3.56 -19.88
N GLY A 70 -3.99 -4.73 -19.60
CA GLY A 70 -3.37 -6.04 -19.87
C GLY A 70 -2.07 -6.27 -19.09
N LYS A 71 -2.01 -5.79 -17.84
CA LYS A 71 -0.86 -5.91 -16.93
C LYS A 71 -1.22 -6.78 -15.72
N SER A 72 -0.23 -7.08 -14.89
CA SER A 72 -0.43 -7.72 -13.58
C SER A 72 0.16 -6.89 -12.45
N ALA A 73 -0.46 -6.95 -11.27
CA ALA A 73 0.04 -6.34 -10.05
C ALA A 73 0.45 -7.42 -9.04
N ASP A 74 1.58 -7.21 -8.37
CA ASP A 74 1.94 -7.90 -7.13
C ASP A 74 1.85 -6.94 -5.96
N PHE A 75 1.48 -7.46 -4.80
CA PHE A 75 1.36 -6.70 -3.58
C PHE A 75 2.29 -7.26 -2.51
N SER A 76 2.88 -6.39 -1.72
CA SER A 76 3.70 -6.77 -0.57
C SER A 76 3.41 -5.85 0.61
N LEU A 77 3.44 -6.37 1.82
CA LEU A 77 3.15 -5.65 3.05
C LEU A 77 4.29 -5.86 4.05
N THR A 78 4.78 -4.80 4.67
CA THR A 78 5.68 -4.93 5.84
C THR A 78 4.96 -4.50 7.10
N THR A 79 4.71 -5.44 8.01
CA THR A 79 3.99 -5.21 9.27
C THR A 79 4.82 -5.65 10.47
N ASN A 80 4.59 -5.04 11.63
CA ASN A 80 5.11 -5.51 12.92
C ASN A 80 4.31 -6.69 13.50
N ALA A 81 3.29 -7.17 12.77
CA ALA A 81 2.42 -8.30 13.10
C ALA A 81 1.48 -8.13 14.31
N THR A 82 1.47 -6.97 14.98
CA THR A 82 0.66 -6.78 16.20
C THR A 82 -0.84 -6.63 15.95
N LEU A 83 -1.24 -6.35 14.71
CA LEU A 83 -2.63 -6.20 14.29
C LEU A 83 -3.10 -7.33 13.36
N LEU A 84 -2.31 -8.40 13.21
CA LEU A 84 -2.73 -9.55 12.40
C LEU A 84 -3.88 -10.29 13.07
N THR A 85 -4.85 -10.67 12.26
CA THR A 85 -6.00 -11.50 12.62
C THR A 85 -6.23 -12.49 11.48
N GLU A 86 -6.84 -13.66 11.75
CA GLU A 86 -7.18 -14.62 10.68
C GLU A 86 -7.95 -13.93 9.54
N ASP A 87 -8.96 -13.13 9.89
CA ASP A 87 -9.76 -12.35 8.93
C ASP A 87 -8.98 -11.43 7.98
N ASN A 88 -7.80 -10.92 8.40
CA ASN A 88 -7.01 -10.01 7.56
C ASN A 88 -5.85 -10.70 6.85
N VAL A 89 -5.49 -11.91 7.27
CA VAL A 89 -4.56 -12.79 6.56
C VAL A 89 -5.25 -13.51 5.41
N ASP A 90 -6.53 -13.85 5.57
CA ASP A 90 -7.34 -14.54 4.55
C ASP A 90 -7.82 -13.62 3.42
N TYR A 91 -7.59 -12.32 3.53
CA TYR A 91 -7.87 -11.34 2.48
C TYR A 91 -6.75 -11.32 1.44
#